data_AF-A0A8T9BX47-F1
#
_entry.id   AF-A0A8T9BX47-F1
#
_cell.length_a   1.000
_cell.length_b   1.000
_cell.length_c   1.000
_cell.angle_alpha   90.00
_cell.angle_beta   90.00
_cell.angle_gamma   90.00
#
_symmetry.space_group_name_H-M   'P 1'
#
loop_
_entity.id
_entity.type
_entity.pdbx_description
1 polymer ?
#
loop_
_entity_poly.entity_id
_entity_poly.type
_entity_poly.pdbx_seq_one_letter_code
_entity_poly.pdbx_strand_id
1 'polypeptide(L)'
;MLSGLTAPFLAAVANESTYYGALSGLDSGILASYDVEPFLTSYGQYATDSAFPHADSPLPLNVYYAWELAEFDEYWRGVMQQSVDYLSEVARSEEIWMEGAYVNYALSTYTGNQIYGVENAARLRVIQDEYDPDGVMSGLAGGFVI
;
A
#
# COMPACT_ATOMS: atom_id res chain seq x y z
N MET A 1 -2.51 14.17 18.86
CA MET A 1 -3.73 13.32 18.89
C MET A 1 -3.38 12.00 18.20
N LEU A 2 -4.08 10.91 18.52
CA LEU A 2 -3.95 9.62 17.82
C LEU A 2 -4.42 9.76 16.36
N SER A 3 -4.02 8.79 15.54
CA SER A 3 -4.09 8.67 14.07
C SER A 3 -5.46 8.81 13.38
N GLY A 4 -6.50 9.35 14.03
CA GLY A 4 -7.82 9.53 13.39
C GLY A 4 -8.59 8.23 13.09
N LEU A 5 -8.04 7.05 13.40
CA LEU A 5 -8.69 5.75 13.18
C LEU A 5 -10.05 5.67 13.88
N THR A 6 -11.08 5.23 13.15
CA THR A 6 -12.44 5.09 13.65
C THR A 6 -12.73 3.65 14.08
N ALA A 7 -13.66 3.47 15.01
CA ALA A 7 -14.10 2.14 15.41
C ALA A 7 -14.72 1.32 14.26
N PRO A 8 -15.54 1.90 13.35
CA PRO A 8 -16.03 1.17 12.18
C PRO A 8 -14.91 0.69 11.25
N PHE A 9 -13.88 1.52 10.99
CA PHE A 9 -12.75 1.09 10.18
C PHE A 9 -11.97 -0.07 10.82
N LEU A 10 -11.68 0.03 12.13
CA LEU A 10 -11.01 -1.07 12.85
C LEU A 10 -11.84 -2.36 12.86
N ALA A 11 -13.17 -2.25 12.94
CA ALA A 11 -14.07 -3.40 12.83
C ALA A 11 -14.03 -4.01 11.42
N ALA A 12 -13.95 -3.19 10.36
CA ALA A 12 -13.81 -3.68 8.99
C ALA A 12 -12.50 -4.45 8.79
N VAL A 13 -11.38 -3.93 9.32
CA VAL A 13 -10.07 -4.62 9.30
C VAL A 13 -10.13 -5.96 10.05
N ALA A 14 -10.77 -5.98 11.23
CA ALA A 14 -10.94 -7.21 12.00
C ALA A 14 -11.81 -8.25 11.26
N ASN A 15 -12.85 -7.81 10.57
CA ASN A 15 -13.73 -8.68 9.79
C ASN A 15 -13.00 -9.27 8.57
N GLU A 16 -12.27 -8.44 7.81
CA GLU A 16 -11.46 -8.87 6.67
C GLU A 16 -10.40 -9.92 7.07
N SER A 17 -9.63 -9.62 8.12
CA SER A 17 -8.60 -10.53 8.62
C SER A 17 -9.19 -11.85 9.12
N THR A 18 -10.36 -11.83 9.77
CA THR A 18 -11.05 -13.05 10.21
C THR A 18 -11.59 -13.85 9.03
N TYR A 19 -12.20 -13.18 8.05
CA TYR A 19 -12.80 -13.82 6.89
C TYR A 19 -11.74 -14.53 6.04
N TYR A 20 -10.70 -13.82 5.60
CA TYR A 20 -9.64 -14.43 4.79
C TYR A 20 -8.73 -15.35 5.61
N GLY A 21 -8.56 -15.09 6.91
CA GLY A 21 -7.88 -16.01 7.81
C GLY A 21 -8.56 -17.38 7.85
N ALA A 22 -9.90 -17.43 7.88
CA ALA A 22 -10.66 -18.68 7.87
C ALA A 22 -10.60 -19.44 6.53
N LEU A 23 -10.35 -18.73 5.42
CA LEU A 23 -10.25 -19.31 4.08
C LEU A 23 -8.81 -19.68 3.70
N SER A 24 -7.81 -19.13 4.38
CA SER A 24 -6.39 -19.24 4.05
C SER A 24 -5.95 -20.66 3.67
N GLY A 25 -6.30 -21.66 4.48
CA GLY A 25 -5.89 -23.04 4.24
C GLY A 25 -6.49 -23.72 2.99
N LEU A 26 -7.53 -23.18 2.35
CA LEU A 26 -8.14 -23.76 1.15
C LEU A 26 -7.24 -23.61 -0.07
N ASP A 27 -6.47 -22.51 -0.13
CA ASP A 27 -5.66 -22.11 -1.27
C ASP A 27 -4.18 -21.95 -0.86
N SER A 28 -3.69 -22.85 0.00
CA SER A 28 -2.29 -22.89 0.47
C SER A 28 -1.83 -21.66 1.30
N GLY A 29 -2.74 -20.81 1.75
CA GLY A 29 -2.44 -19.70 2.64
C GLY A 29 -1.97 -20.19 4.01
N ILE A 30 -0.88 -19.59 4.50
CA ILE A 30 -0.26 -19.89 5.80
C ILE A 30 -0.33 -18.71 6.77
N LEU A 31 -0.51 -17.49 6.26
CA LEU A 31 -0.67 -16.28 7.05
C LEU A 31 -1.49 -15.24 6.29
N ALA A 32 -2.43 -14.61 7.00
CA ALA A 32 -3.05 -13.34 6.60
C ALA A 32 -2.83 -12.36 7.76
N SER A 33 -2.13 -11.25 7.50
CA SER A 33 -1.84 -10.20 8.48
C SER A 33 -2.34 -8.86 7.99
N TYR A 34 -2.93 -8.11 8.92
CA TYR A 34 -3.47 -6.78 8.69
C TYR A 34 -2.92 -5.88 9.80
N ASP A 35 -1.90 -5.11 9.48
CA ASP A 35 -1.19 -4.31 10.47
C ASP A 35 -1.71 -2.88 10.40
N VAL A 36 -2.40 -2.49 11.47
CA VAL A 36 -2.86 -1.11 11.67
C VAL A 36 -1.77 -0.37 12.44
N GLU A 37 -1.09 0.57 11.78
CA GLU A 37 0.03 1.32 12.35
C GLU A 37 -0.40 2.74 12.77
N PRO A 38 -0.74 3.00 14.05
CA PRO A 38 -1.13 4.33 14.49
C PRO A 38 0.09 5.25 14.67
N PHE A 39 0.14 6.34 13.90
CA PHE A 39 1.12 7.42 14.10
C PHE A 39 0.49 8.66 14.75
N LEU A 40 1.36 9.52 15.28
CA LEU A 40 0.93 10.83 15.77
C LEU A 40 0.49 11.71 14.60
N THR A 41 -0.54 12.54 14.80
CA THR A 41 -0.97 13.55 13.82
C THR A 41 0.13 14.53 13.41
N SER A 42 1.22 14.60 14.18
CA SER A 42 2.39 15.44 13.94
C SER A 42 3.53 14.70 13.23
N TYR A 43 3.29 13.51 12.66
CA TYR A 43 4.32 12.71 12.00
C TYR A 43 5.06 13.49 10.90
N GLY A 44 4.32 14.19 10.04
CA GLY A 44 4.89 15.00 8.95
C GLY A 44 5.48 16.35 9.36
N GLN A 45 5.47 16.73 10.65
CA GLN A 45 5.80 18.12 11.06
C GLN A 45 7.25 18.55 10.74
N TYR A 46 8.15 17.58 10.56
CA TYR A 46 9.56 17.81 10.20
C TYR A 46 9.89 17.26 8.80
N ALA A 47 8.87 16.88 8.03
CA ALA A 47 9.08 16.42 6.67
C ALA A 47 9.66 17.55 5.81
N THR A 48 10.65 17.21 4.99
CA THR A 48 11.19 18.09 3.95
C THR A 48 10.83 17.54 2.58
N ASP A 49 11.06 18.34 1.54
CA ASP A 49 10.95 17.85 0.16
C ASP A 49 11.80 16.58 -0.03
N SER A 50 11.17 15.55 -0.60
CA SER A 50 11.75 14.24 -0.86
C SER A 50 10.89 13.52 -1.92
N ALA A 51 11.34 12.33 -2.36
CA ALA A 51 10.63 11.57 -3.38
C ALA A 51 9.20 11.20 -2.96
N PHE A 52 9.02 10.73 -1.72
CA PHE A 52 7.71 10.42 -1.17
C PHE A 52 7.17 11.62 -0.38
N PRO A 53 5.90 12.02 -0.55
CA PRO A 53 5.35 13.22 0.09
C PRO A 53 5.04 13.00 1.58
N HIS A 54 6.08 12.93 2.42
CA HIS A 54 5.95 12.58 3.85
C HIS A 54 5.17 13.60 4.70
N ALA A 55 5.03 14.85 4.24
CA ALA A 55 4.33 15.90 4.97
C ALA A 55 2.86 15.53 5.25
N ASP A 56 2.22 14.89 4.26
CA ASP A 56 0.84 14.40 4.31
C ASP A 56 0.81 12.87 4.18
N SER A 57 1.81 12.18 4.74
CA SER A 57 1.94 10.73 4.57
C SER A 57 0.69 9.99 5.07
N PRO A 58 0.10 9.10 4.27
CA PRO A 58 -0.97 8.23 4.75
C PRO A 58 -0.44 7.39 5.91
N LEU A 59 -1.32 7.09 6.86
CA LEU A 59 -1.10 6.09 7.88
C LEU A 59 -1.24 4.72 7.20
N PRO A 60 -0.15 3.99 6.95
CA PRO A 60 -0.24 2.80 6.14
C PRO A 60 -0.97 1.70 6.93
N LEU A 61 -1.99 1.11 6.29
CA LEU A 61 -2.42 -0.24 6.58
C LEU A 61 -1.52 -1.17 5.76
N ASN A 62 -0.83 -2.10 6.42
CA ASN A 62 -0.12 -3.17 5.72
C ASN A 62 -1.03 -4.40 5.64
N VAL A 63 -1.27 -4.86 4.41
CA VAL A 63 -2.00 -6.11 4.14
C VAL A 63 -0.99 -7.11 3.60
N TYR A 64 -0.73 -8.16 4.36
CA TYR A 64 0.28 -9.17 4.05
C TYR A 64 -0.34 -10.56 4.01
N TYR A 65 -0.07 -11.29 2.93
CA TYR A 65 -0.46 -12.67 2.78
C TYR A 65 0.77 -13.51 2.46
N ALA A 66 0.83 -14.70 3.03
CA ALA A 66 1.82 -15.72 2.66
C ALA A 66 1.11 -17.03 2.34
N TRP A 67 1.61 -17.71 1.32
CA TRP A 67 1.11 -18.99 0.83
C TRP A 67 2.28 -19.85 0.32
N GLU A 68 2.09 -21.16 0.20
CA GLU A 68 3.19 -22.08 -0.14
C GLU A 68 3.26 -22.38 -1.65
N LEU A 69 2.11 -22.54 -2.30
CA LEU A 69 2.04 -23.02 -3.69
C LEU A 69 1.85 -21.86 -4.68
N ALA A 70 2.82 -21.72 -5.60
CA ALA A 70 2.82 -20.64 -6.60
C ALA A 70 1.63 -20.66 -7.57
N GLU A 71 0.89 -21.78 -7.66
CA GLU A 71 -0.33 -21.85 -8.46
C GLU A 71 -1.44 -20.90 -7.96
N PHE A 72 -1.36 -20.46 -6.69
CA PHE A 72 -2.29 -19.51 -6.09
C PHE A 72 -1.78 -18.06 -6.09
N ASP A 73 -0.67 -17.74 -6.78
CA ASP A 73 -0.12 -16.39 -6.84
C ASP A 73 -1.14 -15.35 -7.34
N GLU A 74 -1.83 -15.65 -8.44
CA GLU A 74 -2.84 -14.76 -9.01
C GLU A 74 -4.03 -14.60 -8.07
N TYR A 75 -4.47 -15.69 -7.45
CA TYR A 75 -5.55 -15.68 -6.48
C TYR A 75 -5.23 -14.78 -5.27
N TRP A 76 -4.10 -15.00 -4.61
CA TRP A 76 -3.74 -14.22 -3.42
C TRP A 76 -3.44 -12.76 -3.74
N ARG A 77 -2.86 -12.46 -4.90
CA ARG A 77 -2.72 -11.07 -5.37
C ARG A 77 -4.06 -10.41 -5.62
N GLY A 78 -5.02 -11.13 -6.19
CA GLY A 78 -6.39 -10.66 -6.36
C GLY A 78 -7.09 -10.38 -5.03
N VAL A 79 -6.97 -11.29 -4.08
CA VAL A 79 -7.50 -11.12 -2.70
C VAL A 79 -6.88 -9.90 -2.02
N MET A 80 -5.55 -9.73 -2.09
CA MET A 80 -4.89 -8.56 -1.52
C MET A 80 -5.43 -7.25 -2.11
N GLN A 81 -5.58 -7.16 -3.44
CA GLN A 81 -6.15 -5.97 -4.07
C GLN A 81 -7.60 -5.75 -3.64
N GLN A 82 -8.41 -6.81 -3.58
CA GLN A 82 -9.80 -6.73 -3.14
C GLN A 82 -9.93 -6.21 -1.71
N SER A 83 -9.10 -6.71 -0.79
CA SER A 83 -9.08 -6.23 0.60
C SER A 83 -8.64 -4.78 0.70
N VAL A 84 -7.64 -4.35 -0.08
CA VAL A 84 -7.23 -2.94 -0.14
C VAL A 84 -8.36 -2.07 -0.70
N ASP A 85 -9.05 -2.48 -1.76
CA ASP A 85 -10.14 -1.72 -2.36
C ASP A 85 -11.31 -1.55 -1.37
N TYR A 86 -11.74 -2.64 -0.75
CA TYR A 86 -12.80 -2.63 0.26
C TYR A 86 -12.46 -1.73 1.45
N LEU A 87 -11.27 -1.88 2.04
CA LEU A 87 -10.86 -1.07 3.19
C LEU A 87 -10.66 0.40 2.80
N SER A 88 -10.26 0.68 1.56
CA SER A 88 -10.21 2.04 1.01
C SER A 88 -11.60 2.67 0.92
N GLU A 89 -12.62 1.91 0.50
CA GLU A 89 -14.01 2.38 0.48
C GLU A 89 -14.54 2.67 1.88
N VAL A 90 -14.26 1.79 2.85
CA VAL A 90 -14.64 2.03 4.26
C VAL A 90 -13.95 3.28 4.80
N ALA A 91 -12.65 3.45 4.56
CA ALA A 91 -11.91 4.64 4.97
C ALA A 91 -12.49 5.93 4.34
N ARG A 92 -12.95 5.87 3.09
CA ARG A 92 -13.63 7.01 2.43
C ARG A 92 -14.97 7.32 3.07
N SER A 93 -15.77 6.30 3.40
CA SER A 93 -17.06 6.52 4.09
C SER A 93 -16.90 7.09 5.50
N GLU A 94 -15.77 6.82 6.14
CA GLU A 94 -15.42 7.30 7.47
C GLU A 94 -14.65 8.63 7.44
N GLU A 95 -14.43 9.22 6.26
CA GLU A 95 -13.70 10.48 6.05
C GLU A 95 -12.24 10.47 6.59
N ILE A 96 -11.62 9.28 6.64
CA ILE A 96 -10.22 9.08 7.06
C ILE A 96 -9.29 8.64 5.94
N TRP A 97 -9.82 8.51 4.71
CA TRP A 97 -9.04 8.13 3.54
C TRP A 97 -8.01 9.20 3.19
N MET A 98 -6.79 8.74 2.89
CA MET A 98 -5.72 9.55 2.36
C MET A 98 -5.27 8.95 1.03
N GLU A 99 -5.04 9.79 0.03
CA GLU A 99 -4.61 9.33 -1.28
C GLU A 99 -3.15 8.87 -1.26
N GLY A 100 -2.87 7.81 -2.01
CA GLY A 100 -1.53 7.31 -2.26
C GLY A 100 -1.20 6.01 -1.50
N ALA A 101 -0.17 5.32 -1.99
CA ALA A 101 0.33 4.08 -1.40
C ALA A 101 1.78 4.23 -0.96
N TYR A 102 2.10 3.72 0.23
CA TYR A 102 3.46 3.74 0.71
C TYR A 102 4.32 2.75 -0.08
N VAL A 103 5.44 3.25 -0.64
CA VAL A 103 6.29 2.51 -1.59
C VAL A 103 6.73 1.12 -1.10
N ASN A 104 7.00 0.97 0.21
CA ASN A 104 7.47 -0.30 0.77
C ASN A 104 6.37 -1.37 0.86
N TYR A 105 5.10 -0.99 0.77
CA TYR A 105 3.95 -1.90 0.87
C TYR A 105 3.15 -1.96 -0.45
N ALA A 106 3.46 -1.10 -1.41
CA ALA A 106 2.72 -1.00 -2.65
C ALA A 106 2.84 -2.27 -3.50
N LEU A 107 1.72 -2.75 -4.04
CA LEU A 107 1.70 -3.83 -5.01
C LEU A 107 2.37 -3.37 -6.31
N SER A 108 2.98 -4.30 -7.05
CA SER A 108 3.64 -4.01 -8.33
C SER A 108 2.73 -3.42 -9.41
N THR A 109 1.41 -3.43 -9.19
CA THR A 109 0.38 -2.84 -10.05
C THR A 109 0.23 -1.32 -9.86
N TYR A 110 0.82 -0.75 -8.82
CA TYR A 110 0.71 0.67 -8.51
C TYR A 110 1.64 1.50 -9.39
N THR A 111 1.13 2.63 -9.87
CA THR A 111 1.88 3.59 -10.69
C THR A 111 2.74 4.53 -9.83
N GLY A 112 3.79 5.10 -10.42
CA GLY A 112 4.57 6.15 -9.77
C GLY A 112 3.72 7.32 -9.25
N ASN A 113 2.65 7.70 -9.98
CA ASN A 113 1.72 8.74 -9.51
C ASN A 113 0.97 8.35 -8.24
N GLN A 114 0.54 7.09 -8.13
CA GLN A 114 -0.15 6.58 -6.92
C GLN A 114 0.80 6.48 -5.72
N ILE A 115 2.11 6.39 -5.94
CA ILE A 115 3.09 6.24 -4.86
C ILE A 115 3.68 7.60 -4.46
N TYR A 116 4.12 8.39 -5.43
CA TYR A 116 4.87 9.62 -5.20
C TYR A 116 4.02 10.89 -5.39
N GLY A 117 2.84 10.79 -6.01
CA GLY A 117 2.08 11.93 -6.49
C GLY A 117 2.57 12.42 -7.87
N VAL A 118 1.70 13.14 -8.59
CA VAL A 118 1.95 13.56 -9.98
C VAL A 118 3.24 14.39 -10.13
N GLU A 119 3.47 15.34 -9.23
CA GLU A 119 4.63 16.25 -9.29
C GLU A 119 5.95 15.52 -9.03
N ASN A 120 6.03 14.75 -7.94
CA ASN A 120 7.25 14.01 -7.62
C ASN A 120 7.52 12.88 -8.62
N ALA A 121 6.49 12.20 -9.11
CA ALA A 121 6.65 11.20 -10.17
C ALA A 121 7.23 11.82 -11.45
N ALA A 122 6.76 13.01 -11.85
CA ALA A 122 7.34 13.72 -13.00
C ALA A 122 8.82 14.07 -12.77
N ARG A 123 9.18 14.56 -11.57
CA ARG A 123 10.58 14.83 -11.21
C ARG A 123 11.44 13.56 -11.23
N LEU A 124 10.93 12.47 -10.67
CA LEU A 124 11.63 11.18 -10.64
C LEU A 124 11.83 10.60 -12.04
N ARG A 125 10.87 10.78 -12.95
CA ARG A 125 11.04 10.39 -14.36
C ARG A 125 12.19 11.13 -15.03
N VAL A 126 12.33 12.43 -14.82
CA VAL A 126 13.48 13.20 -15.34
C VAL A 126 14.82 12.67 -14.81
N ILE A 127 14.86 12.31 -13.52
CA ILE A 127 16.06 11.72 -12.90
C ILE A 127 16.32 10.33 -13.51
N GLN A 128 15.29 9.51 -13.69
CA GLN A 128 15.43 8.21 -14.34
C GLN A 128 15.98 8.35 -15.76
N ASP A 129 15.46 9.29 -16.56
CA ASP A 129 15.93 9.53 -17.94
C ASP A 129 17.41 9.96 -17.99
N GLU A 130 17.93 10.61 -16.95
CA GLU A 130 19.34 11.02 -16.86
C GLU A 130 20.27 9.86 -16.45
N TYR A 131 19.85 9.04 -15.48
CA TYR A 131 20.73 8.04 -14.84
C TYR A 131 20.46 6.59 -15.22
N ASP A 132 19.26 6.28 -15.73
CA ASP A 132 18.85 4.96 -16.23
C ASP A 132 18.10 5.09 -17.57
N PRO A 133 18.72 5.71 -18.61
CA PRO A 133 18.05 5.97 -19.90
C PRO A 133 17.64 4.69 -20.64
N ASP A 134 18.28 3.56 -20.34
CA ASP A 134 17.95 2.25 -20.91
C ASP A 134 16.91 1.48 -20.09
N GLY A 135 16.44 2.06 -18.98
CA GLY A 135 15.41 1.49 -18.11
C GLY A 135 15.80 0.15 -17.47
N VAL A 136 17.09 -0.08 -17.24
CA VAL A 136 17.63 -1.32 -16.66
C VAL A 136 17.01 -1.57 -15.29
N MET A 137 16.86 -0.55 -14.46
CA MET A 137 16.31 -0.71 -13.10
C MET A 137 14.81 -0.96 -13.13
N SER A 138 14.08 -0.31 -14.04
CA SER A 138 12.65 -0.57 -14.24
C SER A 138 12.35 -1.93 -14.87
N GLY A 139 13.21 -2.42 -15.77
CA GLY A 139 12.97 -3.65 -16.53
C GLY A 139 13.53 -4.92 -15.88
N LEU A 140 14.65 -4.82 -15.17
CA LEU A 140 15.40 -5.98 -14.68
C LEU A 140 15.54 -6.04 -13.15
N ALA A 141 15.28 -4.95 -12.43
CA ALA A 141 15.48 -4.87 -10.99
C ALA A 141 14.19 -4.73 -10.16
N GLY A 142 13.01 -4.81 -10.79
CA GLY A 142 11.72 -4.81 -10.09
C GLY A 142 11.30 -3.46 -9.49
N GLY A 143 11.78 -2.35 -10.04
CA GLY A 143 11.33 -1.01 -9.68
C GLY A 143 9.92 -0.68 -10.21
N PHE A 144 9.24 0.29 -9.59
CA PHE A 144 7.98 0.80 -10.10
C PHE A 144 8.20 1.56 -11.41
N VAL A 145 7.23 1.45 -12.33
CA VAL A 145 7.19 2.30 -13.52
C VAL A 145 6.79 3.70 -13.08
N ILE A 146 7.72 4.65 -13.23
CA ILE A 146 7.53 6.03 -12.84
C ILE A 146 7.04 6.86 -13.99
#